data_AF-A0A1G2IHC6-F1
#
_entry.id   AF-A0A1G2IHC6-F1
#
_cell.length_a   1.000
_cell.length_b   1.000
_cell.length_c   1.000
_cell.angle_alpha   90.00
_cell.angle_beta   90.00
_cell.angle_gamma   90.00
#
_symmetry.space_group_name_H-M   'P 1'
#
loop_
_entity.id
_entity.type
_entity.pdbx_description
1 polymer ?
#
loop_
_entity_poly.entity_id
_entity_poly.type
_entity_poly.pdbx_seq_one_letter_code
_entity_poly.pdbx_strand_id
1 'polypeptide(L)'
;MSTLSFKIAYPIVIAGFFVIVSVIALNYNSLNASFYIILSFLTVYLFLFGFATGQNFAAPVKRLLKKADDLSRGDLKSRFYSESKDEIGQLSSVFNRIADRLEESNTENEKIEKSVGIKVEAETQSLKDIINALEQKVQNRTLEVQKMVRDLEKFKEYSGEKEADSIVLKNQILELKEKLEKHGDKKTKIKNEGEESGKTEKPEKIENEKTDEKS
;
A
#
# COMPACT_ATOMS: atom_id res chain seq x y z
N MET A 1 -44.90 22.20 -20.50
CA MET A 1 -43.58 22.82 -20.76
C MET A 1 -43.45 23.08 -22.25
N SER A 2 -42.91 24.22 -22.70
CA SER A 2 -42.68 24.47 -24.13
C SER A 2 -41.55 23.57 -24.67
N THR A 3 -41.77 22.90 -25.79
CA THR A 3 -40.77 22.04 -26.43
C THR A 3 -39.68 22.89 -27.10
N LEU A 4 -38.48 22.33 -27.24
CA LEU A 4 -37.35 23.03 -27.86
C LEU A 4 -37.69 23.46 -29.30
N SER A 5 -38.40 22.62 -30.07
CA SER A 5 -38.89 22.93 -31.42
C SER A 5 -39.76 24.19 -31.45
N PHE A 6 -40.66 24.35 -30.47
CA PHE A 6 -41.57 25.49 -30.40
C PHE A 6 -40.82 26.79 -30.07
N LYS A 7 -39.80 26.73 -29.19
CA LYS A 7 -38.93 27.88 -28.89
C LYS A 7 -38.13 28.35 -30.12
N ILE A 8 -37.70 27.43 -30.99
CA ILE A 8 -36.97 27.73 -32.22
C ILE A 8 -37.89 28.29 -33.32
N ALA A 9 -39.09 27.70 -33.47
CA ALA A 9 -40.04 28.14 -34.50
C ALA A 9 -40.71 29.49 -34.20
N TYR A 10 -40.97 29.81 -32.93
CA TYR A 10 -41.70 31.02 -32.50
C TYR A 10 -41.14 32.34 -33.08
N PRO A 11 -39.84 32.69 -32.98
CA PRO A 11 -39.33 33.94 -33.54
C PRO A 11 -39.43 34.01 -35.08
N ILE A 12 -39.30 32.88 -35.77
CA ILE A 12 -39.46 32.81 -37.24
C ILE A 12 -40.90 33.14 -37.63
N VAL A 13 -41.88 32.59 -36.91
CA VAL A 13 -43.31 32.85 -37.14
C VAL A 13 -43.67 34.31 -36.84
N ILE A 14 -43.14 34.91 -35.77
CA ILE A 14 -43.35 36.34 -35.46
C ILE A 14 -42.75 37.24 -36.56
N ALA A 15 -41.52 36.97 -36.99
CA ALA A 15 -40.87 37.75 -38.04
C ALA A 15 -41.66 37.67 -39.36
N GLY A 16 -42.12 36.47 -39.74
CA GLY A 16 -43.01 36.27 -40.89
C GLY A 16 -44.32 37.05 -40.76
N PHE A 17 -44.98 36.98 -39.60
CA PHE A 17 -46.23 37.73 -39.33
C PHE A 17 -46.02 39.25 -39.38
N PHE A 18 -44.91 39.77 -38.83
CA PHE A 18 -44.57 41.18 -38.90
C PHE A 18 -44.35 41.65 -40.34
N VAL A 19 -43.66 40.86 -41.17
CA VAL A 19 -43.51 41.13 -42.61
C VAL A 19 -44.87 41.14 -43.31
N ILE A 20 -45.73 40.15 -43.04
CA ILE A 20 -47.10 40.08 -43.59
C ILE A 20 -47.90 41.35 -43.26
N VAL A 21 -47.92 41.78 -41.99
CA VAL A 21 -48.63 42.99 -41.55
C VAL A 21 -48.04 44.25 -42.19
N SER A 22 -46.71 44.35 -42.27
CA SER A 22 -46.02 45.49 -42.90
C SER A 22 -46.35 45.62 -44.39
N VAL A 23 -46.35 44.52 -45.14
CA VAL A 23 -46.67 44.53 -46.58
C VAL A 23 -48.13 44.90 -46.84
N ILE A 24 -49.08 44.45 -46.00
CA ILE A 24 -50.49 44.89 -46.05
C ILE A 24 -50.57 46.42 -45.83
N ALA A 25 -49.91 46.93 -44.79
CA ALA A 25 -49.97 48.35 -44.43
C ALA A 25 -49.41 49.26 -45.55
N LEU A 26 -48.34 48.83 -46.22
CA LEU A 26 -47.72 49.57 -47.33
C LEU A 26 -48.54 49.54 -48.63
N ASN A 27 -49.41 48.54 -48.84
CA ASN A 27 -50.15 48.35 -50.10
C ASN A 27 -51.69 48.43 -49.94
N TYR A 28 -52.18 49.00 -48.84
CA TYR A 28 -53.61 49.12 -48.52
C TYR A 28 -54.50 49.58 -49.70
N ASN A 29 -54.01 50.51 -50.52
CA ASN A 29 -54.79 51.13 -51.59
C ASN A 29 -54.86 50.30 -52.91
N SER A 30 -54.27 49.10 -52.96
CA SER A 30 -54.15 48.26 -54.17
C SER A 30 -54.44 46.77 -53.94
N LEU A 31 -55.11 46.43 -52.83
CA LEU A 31 -55.35 45.04 -52.36
C LEU A 31 -56.39 44.27 -53.21
N ASN A 32 -55.95 43.79 -54.37
CA ASN A 32 -56.73 42.90 -55.24
C ASN A 32 -56.90 41.49 -54.64
N ALA A 33 -57.96 40.77 -55.02
CA ALA A 33 -58.24 39.41 -54.51
C ALA A 33 -57.04 38.43 -54.65
N SER A 34 -56.32 38.51 -55.78
CA SER A 34 -55.12 37.68 -56.03
C SER A 34 -54.00 37.91 -55.02
N PHE A 35 -53.86 39.11 -54.45
CA PHE A 35 -52.87 39.40 -53.42
C PHE A 35 -53.16 38.62 -52.13
N TYR A 36 -54.42 38.60 -51.68
CA TYR A 36 -54.82 37.83 -50.50
C TYR A 36 -54.60 36.32 -50.67
N ILE A 37 -54.81 35.78 -51.88
CA ILE A 37 -54.54 34.37 -52.19
C ILE A 37 -53.05 34.06 -52.04
N ILE A 38 -52.18 34.89 -52.64
CA ILE A 38 -50.71 34.75 -52.52
C ILE A 38 -50.27 34.87 -51.05
N LEU A 39 -50.82 35.83 -50.31
CA LEU A 39 -50.49 36.06 -48.91
C LEU A 39 -50.91 34.90 -48.00
N SER A 40 -52.06 34.26 -48.28
CA SER A 40 -52.52 33.05 -47.61
C SER A 40 -51.53 31.89 -47.82
N PHE A 41 -51.15 31.61 -49.08
CA PHE A 41 -50.14 30.59 -49.39
C PHE A 41 -48.79 30.89 -48.74
N LEU A 42 -48.33 32.15 -48.74
CA LEU A 42 -47.09 32.54 -48.06
C LEU A 42 -47.15 32.32 -46.54
N THR A 43 -48.29 32.63 -45.91
CA THR A 43 -48.51 32.42 -44.47
C THR A 43 -48.45 30.92 -44.12
N VAL A 44 -49.11 30.07 -44.91
CA VAL A 44 -49.08 28.61 -44.74
C VAL A 44 -47.67 28.06 -44.97
N TYR A 45 -46.96 28.54 -46.00
CA TYR A 45 -45.58 28.15 -46.28
C TYR A 45 -44.65 28.50 -45.12
N LEU A 46 -44.69 29.73 -44.60
CA LEU A 46 -43.86 30.18 -43.47
C LEU A 46 -44.14 29.37 -42.19
N PHE A 47 -45.41 29.04 -41.92
CA PHE A 47 -45.79 28.19 -40.79
C PHE A 47 -45.21 26.77 -40.92
N LEU A 48 -45.40 26.12 -42.08
CA LEU A 48 -44.89 24.77 -42.33
C LEU A 48 -43.35 24.73 -42.33
N PHE A 49 -42.69 25.72 -42.95
CA PHE A 49 -41.24 25.83 -42.99
C PHE A 49 -40.64 26.07 -41.60
N GLY A 50 -41.22 26.98 -40.80
CA GLY A 50 -40.80 27.24 -39.42
C GLY A 50 -40.96 26.02 -38.52
N PHE A 51 -42.07 25.28 -38.65
CA PHE A 51 -42.31 24.04 -37.91
C PHE A 51 -41.33 22.93 -38.30
N ALA A 52 -41.14 22.66 -39.59
CA ALA A 52 -40.21 21.65 -40.09
C ALA A 52 -38.76 21.96 -39.68
N THR A 53 -38.32 23.21 -39.85
CA THR A 53 -37.00 23.69 -39.43
C THR A 53 -36.80 23.52 -37.93
N GLY A 54 -37.74 23.99 -37.10
CA GLY A 54 -37.67 23.87 -35.64
C GLY A 54 -37.60 22.41 -35.17
N GLN A 55 -38.29 21.50 -35.85
CA GLN A 55 -38.25 20.07 -35.53
C GLN A 55 -36.93 19.40 -35.97
N ASN A 56 -36.40 19.75 -37.15
CA ASN A 56 -35.13 19.23 -37.66
C ASN A 56 -33.93 19.60 -36.76
N PHE A 57 -33.91 20.79 -36.18
CA PHE A 57 -32.86 21.17 -35.21
C PHE A 57 -33.11 20.60 -33.80
N ALA A 58 -34.36 20.62 -33.31
CA ALA A 58 -34.65 20.18 -31.94
C ALA A 58 -34.55 18.66 -31.74
N ALA A 59 -34.85 17.85 -32.76
CA ALA A 59 -34.82 16.39 -32.68
C ALA A 59 -33.42 15.81 -32.38
N PRO A 60 -32.34 16.12 -33.14
CA PRO A 60 -31.01 15.60 -32.84
C PRO A 60 -30.46 16.14 -31.51
N VAL A 61 -30.67 17.42 -31.19
CA VAL A 61 -30.25 18.00 -29.90
C VAL A 61 -30.91 17.27 -28.73
N LYS A 62 -32.21 16.93 -28.82
CA LYS A 62 -32.89 16.15 -27.78
C LYS A 62 -32.40 14.69 -27.70
N ARG A 63 -32.03 14.06 -28.83
CA ARG A 63 -31.44 12.71 -28.86
C ARG A 63 -30.05 12.69 -28.21
N LEU A 64 -29.20 13.67 -28.55
CA LEU A 64 -27.89 13.86 -27.93
C LEU A 64 -28.00 14.13 -26.43
N LEU A 65 -28.93 15.01 -26.01
CA LEU A 65 -29.15 15.28 -24.59
C LEU A 65 -29.52 14.01 -23.82
N LYS A 66 -30.38 13.14 -24.38
CA LYS A 66 -30.63 11.82 -23.80
C LYS A 66 -29.34 10.99 -23.74
N LYS A 67 -28.54 10.95 -24.80
CA LYS A 67 -27.29 10.16 -24.80
C LYS A 67 -26.25 10.66 -23.80
N ALA A 68 -26.18 11.97 -23.53
CA ALA A 68 -25.36 12.53 -22.47
C ALA A 68 -25.90 12.24 -21.05
N ASP A 69 -27.23 12.19 -20.90
CA ASP A 69 -27.94 11.81 -19.69
C ASP A 69 -27.88 10.29 -19.40
N ASP A 70 -27.78 9.45 -20.44
CA ASP A 70 -27.44 8.02 -20.32
C ASP A 70 -25.95 7.85 -19.93
N LEU A 71 -25.04 8.62 -20.54
CA LEU A 71 -23.60 8.60 -20.21
C LEU A 71 -23.31 9.05 -18.78
N SER A 72 -23.98 10.10 -18.29
CA SER A 72 -23.81 10.61 -16.91
C SER A 72 -24.35 9.65 -15.85
N ARG A 73 -25.25 8.72 -16.21
CA ARG A 73 -25.68 7.58 -15.38
C ARG A 73 -24.70 6.39 -15.39
N GLY A 74 -23.61 6.46 -16.15
CA GLY A 74 -22.61 5.40 -16.24
C GLY A 74 -22.74 4.47 -17.44
N ASP A 75 -23.62 4.75 -18.43
CA ASP A 75 -23.54 4.07 -19.73
C ASP A 75 -22.33 4.60 -20.52
N LEU A 76 -21.13 4.13 -20.17
CA LEU A 76 -19.88 4.52 -20.82
C LEU A 76 -19.82 4.09 -22.30
N LYS A 77 -20.73 3.21 -22.74
CA LYS A 77 -20.91 2.77 -24.13
C LYS A 77 -21.94 3.59 -24.89
N SER A 78 -22.53 4.60 -24.24
CA SER A 78 -23.34 5.62 -24.89
C SER A 78 -22.52 6.34 -25.96
N ARG A 79 -23.00 6.29 -27.21
CA ARG A 79 -22.49 7.05 -28.36
C ARG A 79 -23.64 7.71 -29.11
N PHE A 80 -23.35 8.82 -29.77
CA PHE A 80 -24.28 9.53 -30.65
C PHE A 80 -23.69 9.60 -32.05
N TYR A 81 -24.50 9.31 -33.06
CA TYR A 81 -24.11 9.37 -34.47
C TYR A 81 -25.04 10.34 -35.19
N SER A 82 -24.45 11.28 -35.92
CA SER A 82 -25.12 12.26 -36.76
C SER A 82 -24.46 12.24 -38.13
N GLU A 83 -25.27 12.10 -39.18
CA GLU A 83 -24.82 12.22 -40.58
C GLU A 83 -24.70 13.68 -41.04
N SER A 84 -25.13 14.63 -40.21
CA SER A 84 -25.05 16.05 -40.53
C SER A 84 -23.60 16.55 -40.55
N LYS A 85 -23.31 17.48 -41.45
CA LYS A 85 -21.96 18.04 -41.69
C LYS A 85 -21.78 19.43 -41.05
N ASP A 86 -22.67 19.76 -40.12
CA ASP A 86 -22.82 21.04 -39.42
C ASP A 86 -22.29 20.97 -37.97
N GLU A 87 -22.69 21.92 -37.14
CA GLU A 87 -22.38 21.95 -35.70
C GLU A 87 -22.94 20.73 -34.94
N ILE A 88 -24.04 20.11 -35.40
CA ILE A 88 -24.59 18.88 -34.81
C ILE A 88 -23.67 17.69 -35.09
N GLY A 89 -23.10 17.62 -36.30
CA GLY A 89 -22.06 16.66 -36.65
C GLY A 89 -20.80 16.82 -35.80
N GLN A 90 -20.30 18.06 -35.68
CA GLN A 90 -19.15 18.38 -34.83
C GLN A 90 -19.43 18.00 -33.37
N LEU A 91 -20.58 18.38 -32.82
CA LEU A 91 -20.98 18.07 -31.45
C LEU A 91 -21.12 16.55 -31.21
N SER A 92 -21.55 15.78 -32.23
CA SER A 92 -21.54 14.31 -32.21
C SER A 92 -20.12 13.76 -32.02
N SER A 93 -19.13 14.30 -32.75
CA SER A 93 -17.72 13.88 -32.63
C SER A 93 -17.10 14.27 -31.29
N VAL A 94 -17.47 15.42 -30.73
CA VAL A 94 -17.01 15.88 -29.42
C VAL A 94 -17.60 15.02 -28.31
N PHE A 95 -18.90 14.70 -28.38
CA PHE A 95 -19.57 13.82 -27.44
C PHE A 95 -18.95 12.42 -27.40
N ASN A 96 -18.75 11.78 -28.57
CA ASN A 96 -18.16 10.45 -28.63
C ASN A 96 -16.75 10.46 -28.02
N ARG A 97 -15.90 11.44 -28.35
CA ARG A 97 -14.55 11.59 -27.77
C ARG A 97 -14.54 11.77 -26.25
N ILE A 98 -15.60 12.33 -25.66
CA ILE A 98 -15.76 12.41 -24.20
C ILE A 98 -16.13 11.03 -23.63
N ALA A 99 -17.05 10.31 -24.27
CA ALA A 99 -17.42 8.95 -23.86
C ALA A 99 -16.24 7.96 -23.99
N ASP A 100 -15.49 8.01 -25.09
CA ASP A 100 -14.30 7.19 -25.34
C ASP A 100 -13.25 7.35 -24.22
N ARG A 101 -12.96 8.61 -23.82
CA ARG A 101 -12.03 8.92 -22.72
C ARG A 101 -12.52 8.46 -21.35
N LEU A 102 -13.83 8.47 -21.12
CA LEU A 102 -14.42 8.04 -19.86
C LEU A 102 -14.41 6.51 -19.75
N GLU A 103 -14.67 5.80 -20.85
CA GLU A 103 -14.54 4.35 -20.97
C GLU A 103 -13.06 3.91 -20.83
N GLU A 104 -12.12 4.62 -21.45
CA GLU A 104 -10.67 4.40 -21.31
C GLU A 104 -10.22 4.60 -19.86
N SER A 105 -10.56 5.72 -19.22
CA SER A 105 -10.18 6.01 -17.83
C SER A 105 -10.79 5.03 -16.83
N ASN A 106 -12.03 4.59 -17.02
CA ASN A 106 -12.63 3.54 -16.19
C ASN A 106 -11.86 2.21 -16.36
N THR A 107 -11.53 1.85 -17.60
CA THR A 107 -10.76 0.64 -17.92
C THR A 107 -9.32 0.70 -17.37
N GLU A 108 -8.75 1.89 -17.21
CA GLU A 108 -7.46 2.10 -16.54
C GLU A 108 -7.59 1.92 -15.01
N ASN A 109 -8.60 2.52 -14.39
CA ASN A 109 -8.87 2.36 -12.96
C ASN A 109 -9.08 0.88 -12.57
N GLU A 110 -9.88 0.12 -13.32
CA GLU A 110 -10.09 -1.33 -13.09
C GLU A 110 -8.78 -2.13 -13.15
N LYS A 111 -7.84 -1.76 -14.04
CA LYS A 111 -6.50 -2.38 -14.11
C LYS A 111 -5.65 -2.00 -12.91
N ILE A 112 -5.69 -0.73 -12.50
CA ILE A 112 -4.96 -0.22 -11.33
C ILE A 112 -5.44 -0.95 -10.07
N GLU A 113 -6.74 -0.97 -9.78
CA GLU A 113 -7.33 -1.68 -8.64
C GLU A 113 -6.91 -3.15 -8.59
N LYS A 114 -7.02 -3.86 -9.72
CA LYS A 114 -6.59 -5.25 -9.83
C LYS A 114 -5.08 -5.43 -9.56
N SER A 115 -4.24 -4.54 -10.07
CA SER A 115 -2.79 -4.59 -9.87
C SER A 115 -2.40 -4.29 -8.41
N VAL A 116 -3.10 -3.37 -7.76
CA VAL A 116 -2.91 -3.01 -6.34
C VAL A 116 -3.35 -4.18 -5.45
N GLY A 117 -4.48 -4.82 -5.74
CA GLY A 117 -4.94 -6.00 -5.01
C GLY A 117 -3.91 -7.14 -5.03
N ILE A 118 -3.43 -7.51 -6.23
CA ILE A 118 -2.38 -8.53 -6.41
C ILE A 118 -1.10 -8.17 -5.65
N LYS A 119 -0.68 -6.89 -5.70
CA LYS A 119 0.52 -6.43 -5.00
C LYS A 119 0.36 -6.51 -3.48
N VAL A 120 -0.77 -6.04 -2.93
CA VAL A 120 -1.05 -6.09 -1.49
C VAL A 120 -1.14 -7.52 -0.98
N GLU A 121 -1.73 -8.44 -1.76
CA GLU A 121 -1.76 -9.87 -1.43
C GLU A 121 -0.35 -10.47 -1.39
N ALA A 122 0.50 -10.18 -2.39
CA ALA A 122 1.88 -10.66 -2.44
C ALA A 122 2.76 -10.10 -1.31
N GLU A 123 2.66 -8.80 -1.01
CA GLU A 123 3.38 -8.19 0.12
C GLU A 123 2.88 -8.74 1.47
N THR A 124 1.57 -8.98 1.61
CA THR A 124 0.98 -9.60 2.81
C THR A 124 1.46 -11.04 3.00
N GLN A 125 1.58 -11.83 1.93
CA GLN A 125 2.07 -13.20 2.02
C GLN A 125 3.56 -13.24 2.37
N SER A 126 4.38 -12.42 1.71
CA SER A 126 5.80 -12.24 2.04
C SER A 126 6.00 -11.86 3.52
N LEU A 127 5.17 -10.94 4.04
CA LEU A 127 5.21 -10.53 5.45
C LEU A 127 4.84 -11.67 6.41
N LYS A 128 3.84 -12.50 6.08
CA LYS A 128 3.52 -13.71 6.87
C LYS A 128 4.69 -14.69 6.90
N ASP A 129 5.33 -14.93 5.76
CA ASP A 129 6.45 -15.88 5.66
C ASP A 129 7.68 -15.39 6.45
N ILE A 130 7.93 -14.07 6.45
CA ILE A 130 8.94 -13.43 7.31
C ILE A 130 8.57 -13.55 8.79
N ILE A 131 7.31 -13.36 9.18
CA ILE A 131 6.84 -13.53 10.56
C ILE A 131 7.02 -14.99 11.02
N ASN A 132 6.61 -15.96 10.21
CA ASN A 132 6.77 -17.40 10.50
C ASN A 132 8.25 -17.77 10.69
N ALA A 133 9.14 -17.28 9.82
CA ALA A 133 10.58 -17.51 9.92
C ALA A 133 11.21 -16.82 11.16
N LEU A 134 10.71 -15.63 11.53
CA LEU A 134 11.13 -14.93 12.74
C LEU A 134 10.66 -15.66 14.01
N GLU A 135 9.43 -16.17 14.03
CA GLU A 135 8.91 -16.96 15.15
C GLU A 135 9.72 -18.25 15.33
N GLN A 136 9.98 -19.00 14.25
CA GLN A 136 10.87 -20.17 14.31
C GLN A 136 12.28 -19.81 14.83
N LYS A 137 12.84 -18.65 14.43
CA LYS A 137 14.13 -18.19 14.97
C LYS A 137 14.05 -17.87 16.47
N VAL A 138 12.96 -17.25 16.93
CA VAL A 138 12.72 -16.98 18.36
C VAL A 138 12.57 -18.29 19.14
N GLN A 139 11.73 -19.22 18.68
CA GLN A 139 11.55 -20.53 19.32
C GLN A 139 12.87 -21.30 19.43
N ASN A 140 13.66 -21.38 18.36
CA ASN A 140 14.98 -22.04 18.39
C ASN A 140 15.95 -21.37 19.38
N ARG A 141 16.00 -20.03 19.41
CA ARG A 141 16.82 -19.27 20.37
C ARG A 141 16.35 -19.45 21.82
N THR A 142 15.04 -19.57 22.05
CA THR A 142 14.49 -19.88 23.37
C THR A 142 14.86 -21.30 23.82
N LEU A 143 14.82 -22.29 22.93
CA LEU A 143 15.26 -23.66 23.22
C LEU A 143 16.78 -23.75 23.49
N GLU A 144 17.58 -22.96 22.78
CA GLU A 144 19.02 -22.81 22.99
C GLU A 144 19.32 -22.20 24.38
N VAL A 145 18.66 -21.09 24.73
CA VAL A 145 18.75 -20.50 26.09
C VAL A 145 18.29 -21.47 27.17
N GLN A 146 17.18 -22.20 26.97
CA GLN A 146 16.72 -23.23 27.91
C GLN A 146 17.67 -24.42 28.04
N LYS A 147 18.53 -24.72 27.05
CA LYS A 147 19.63 -25.69 27.21
C LYS A 147 20.75 -25.09 28.06
N MET A 148 21.24 -23.90 27.68
CA MET A 148 22.31 -23.21 28.41
C MET A 148 21.99 -23.01 29.90
N VAL A 149 20.75 -22.64 30.24
CA VAL A 149 20.29 -22.54 31.65
C VAL A 149 20.41 -23.88 32.37
N ARG A 150 19.89 -24.98 31.79
CA ARG A 150 19.96 -26.32 32.42
C ARG A 150 21.39 -26.85 32.54
N ASP A 151 22.27 -26.52 31.60
CA ASP A 151 23.66 -26.97 31.65
C ASP A 151 24.48 -26.12 32.65
N LEU A 152 24.13 -24.84 32.84
CA LEU A 152 24.63 -24.01 33.95
C LEU A 152 24.12 -24.51 35.33
N GLU A 153 22.86 -24.93 35.43
CA GLU A 153 22.29 -25.52 36.66
C GLU A 153 23.06 -26.78 37.08
N LYS A 154 23.27 -27.73 36.16
CA LYS A 154 24.09 -28.94 36.41
C LYS A 154 25.54 -28.59 36.80
N PHE A 155 26.15 -27.62 36.12
CA PHE A 155 27.53 -27.23 36.42
C PHE A 155 27.65 -26.61 37.82
N LYS A 156 26.65 -25.82 38.24
CA LYS A 156 26.57 -25.27 39.60
C LYS A 156 26.38 -26.37 40.64
N GLU A 157 25.52 -27.35 40.36
CA GLU A 157 25.27 -28.50 41.25
C GLU A 157 26.54 -29.35 41.44
N TYR A 158 27.22 -29.72 40.35
CA TYR A 158 28.50 -30.44 40.39
C TYR A 158 29.61 -29.65 41.10
N SER A 159 29.64 -28.33 40.93
CA SER A 159 30.58 -27.45 41.65
C SER A 159 30.30 -27.43 43.16
N GLY A 160 29.02 -27.37 43.55
CA GLY A 160 28.61 -27.44 44.96
C GLY A 160 28.91 -28.79 45.60
N GLU A 161 28.74 -29.90 44.87
CA GLU A 161 29.14 -31.24 45.32
C GLU A 161 30.66 -31.31 45.58
N LYS A 162 31.48 -30.78 44.66
CA LYS A 162 32.95 -30.72 44.82
C LYS A 162 33.38 -29.79 45.95
N GLU A 163 32.63 -28.73 46.23
CA GLU A 163 32.88 -27.84 47.37
C GLU A 163 32.53 -28.53 48.70
N ALA A 164 31.43 -29.29 48.75
CA ALA A 164 31.08 -30.13 49.90
C ALA A 164 32.12 -31.25 50.15
N ASP A 165 32.53 -31.98 49.11
CA ASP A 165 33.64 -32.96 49.17
C ASP A 165 34.90 -32.33 49.77
N SER A 166 35.29 -31.14 49.28
CA SER A 166 36.46 -30.39 49.74
C SER A 166 36.38 -30.01 51.22
N ILE A 167 35.20 -29.63 51.71
CA ILE A 167 34.96 -29.34 53.14
C ILE A 167 35.07 -30.63 53.97
N VAL A 168 34.49 -31.74 53.51
CA VAL A 168 34.59 -33.05 54.20
C VAL A 168 36.04 -33.54 54.26
N LEU A 169 36.80 -33.46 53.16
CA LEU A 169 38.21 -33.83 53.13
C LEU A 169 39.05 -32.93 54.06
N LYS A 170 38.82 -31.61 54.10
CA LYS A 170 39.49 -30.72 55.05
C LYS A 170 39.26 -31.14 56.50
N ASN A 171 38.02 -31.49 56.86
CA ASN A 171 37.68 -31.93 58.21
C ASN A 171 38.35 -33.28 58.55
N GLN A 172 38.35 -34.24 57.61
CA GLN A 172 39.06 -35.51 57.78
C GLN A 172 40.57 -35.34 57.93
N ILE A 173 41.18 -34.43 57.16
CA ILE A 173 42.62 -34.10 57.26
C ILE A 173 42.94 -33.45 58.62
N LEU A 174 42.07 -32.59 59.15
CA LEU A 174 42.22 -32.00 60.48
C LEU A 174 42.17 -33.09 61.57
N GLU A 175 41.18 -33.98 61.54
CA GLU A 175 41.11 -35.13 62.46
C GLU A 175 42.34 -36.05 62.36
N LEU A 176 42.81 -36.33 61.14
CA LEU A 176 43.99 -37.18 60.91
C LEU A 176 45.27 -36.50 61.44
N LYS A 177 45.41 -35.18 61.28
CA LYS A 177 46.52 -34.41 61.83
C LYS A 177 46.52 -34.42 63.36
N GLU A 178 45.35 -34.24 63.99
CA GLU A 178 45.20 -34.34 65.45
C GLU A 178 45.55 -35.75 65.97
N LYS A 179 45.11 -36.80 65.27
CA LYS A 179 45.43 -38.20 65.60
C LYS A 179 46.91 -38.53 65.40
N LEU A 180 47.58 -37.88 64.43
CA LEU A 180 49.02 -37.99 64.18
C LEU A 180 49.86 -37.25 65.22
N GLU A 181 49.49 -36.04 65.63
CA GLU A 181 50.16 -35.31 66.72
C GLU A 181 50.10 -36.12 68.03
N LYS A 182 48.91 -36.67 68.35
CA LYS A 182 48.71 -37.61 69.48
C LYS A 182 49.46 -38.94 69.34
N HIS A 183 50.02 -39.27 68.17
CA HIS A 183 50.91 -40.41 67.96
C HIS A 183 52.40 -40.04 67.94
N GLY A 184 52.75 -38.81 67.54
CA GLY A 184 54.11 -38.29 67.57
C GLY A 184 54.70 -38.32 68.97
N ASP A 185 53.97 -37.79 69.96
CA ASP A 185 54.35 -37.78 71.38
C ASP A 185 54.67 -39.16 71.97
N LYS A 186 54.15 -40.24 71.38
CA LYS A 186 54.48 -41.62 71.80
C LYS A 186 55.78 -42.16 71.22
N LYS A 187 56.32 -41.59 70.13
CA LYS A 187 57.61 -42.00 69.56
C LYS A 187 58.79 -41.15 70.05
N THR A 188 58.59 -39.87 70.33
CA THR A 188 59.66 -38.94 70.76
C THR A 188 60.28 -39.29 72.12
N LYS A 189 59.73 -40.26 72.85
CA LYS A 189 60.24 -40.70 74.16
C LYS A 189 61.21 -41.89 74.15
N ILE A 190 61.54 -42.47 72.98
CA ILE A 190 62.46 -43.63 72.86
C ILE A 190 63.44 -43.48 71.68
N LYS A 191 64.23 -42.39 71.68
CA LYS A 191 65.60 -42.29 71.12
C LYS A 191 66.11 -40.84 71.23
N ASN A 192 67.15 -40.61 72.05
CA ASN A 192 68.05 -39.45 72.00
C ASN A 192 69.18 -39.64 73.03
N GLU A 193 70.25 -40.34 72.64
CA GLU A 193 71.56 -40.37 73.29
C GLU A 193 72.58 -40.93 72.25
N GLY A 194 73.81 -40.40 72.24
CA GLY A 194 74.77 -40.54 71.12
C GLY A 194 74.51 -39.50 70.01
N GLU A 195 75.31 -38.45 69.78
CA GLU A 195 76.77 -38.34 69.54
C GLU A 195 77.22 -38.96 68.19
N GLU A 196 78.09 -38.37 67.38
CA GLU A 196 78.75 -37.05 67.43
C GLU A 196 79.29 -36.65 66.02
N SER A 197 79.69 -35.38 65.83
CA SER A 197 80.64 -34.88 64.82
C SER A 197 80.30 -35.01 63.29
N GLY A 198 80.62 -34.04 62.42
CA GLY A 198 81.14 -32.69 62.70
C GLY A 198 81.48 -31.84 61.46
N LYS A 199 81.33 -30.52 61.63
CA LYS A 199 82.06 -29.36 61.02
C LYS A 199 82.17 -29.14 59.48
N THR A 200 81.78 -27.90 59.11
CA THR A 200 82.37 -26.98 58.09
C THR A 200 82.28 -27.36 56.59
N GLU A 201 82.24 -26.43 55.62
CA GLU A 201 82.56 -24.97 55.63
C GLU A 201 81.70 -24.11 54.64
N LYS A 202 81.99 -22.81 54.53
CA LYS A 202 81.42 -21.77 53.60
C LYS A 202 82.54 -21.30 52.62
N PRO A 203 82.37 -20.34 51.65
CA PRO A 203 81.25 -19.48 51.23
C PRO A 203 80.93 -19.67 49.70
N GLU A 204 80.53 -18.75 48.78
CA GLU A 204 80.24 -17.29 48.75
C GLU A 204 79.21 -16.86 47.65
N LYS A 205 79.62 -16.73 46.38
CA LYS A 205 78.90 -16.10 45.22
C LYS A 205 79.33 -16.79 43.90
N ILE A 206 78.65 -16.68 42.74
CA ILE A 206 78.67 -15.61 41.69
C ILE A 206 77.68 -16.14 40.61
N GLU A 207 76.59 -15.49 40.18
CA GLU A 207 76.37 -14.25 39.35
C GLU A 207 76.10 -14.55 37.85
N ASN A 208 75.02 -13.95 37.29
CA ASN A 208 74.61 -13.88 35.86
C ASN A 208 74.31 -15.24 35.16
N GLU A 209 73.70 -15.32 33.95
CA GLU A 209 73.36 -14.29 32.95
C GLU A 209 71.97 -14.53 32.28
N LYS A 210 71.61 -13.60 31.38
CA LYS A 210 70.51 -13.55 30.38
C LYS A 210 70.58 -14.73 29.36
N THR A 211 69.76 -14.90 28.30
CA THR A 211 68.98 -13.95 27.46
C THR A 211 67.87 -14.68 26.65
N ASP A 212 67.31 -13.98 25.63
CA ASP A 212 66.60 -14.45 24.42
C ASP A 212 65.13 -14.91 24.56
N GLU A 213 64.12 -14.10 24.19
CA GLU A 213 63.79 -13.60 22.84
C GLU A 213 63.45 -14.74 21.83
N LYS A 214 62.16 -14.93 21.51
CA LYS A 214 61.61 -14.64 20.16
C LYS A 214 60.12 -14.98 19.96
N SER A 215 59.44 -14.00 19.33
CA SER A 215 58.28 -14.08 18.42
C SER A 215 56.93 -14.61 18.93
#